data_AF-A0A7J9JMP5-F1
#
_entry.id   AF-A0A7J9JMP5-F1
#
_cell.length_a   1.000
_cell.length_b   1.000
_cell.length_c   1.000
_cell.angle_alpha   90.00
_cell.angle_beta   90.00
_cell.angle_gamma   90.00
#
_symmetry.space_group_name_H-M   'P 1'
#
loop_
_entity.id
_entity.type
_entity.pdbx_description
1 polymer ?
#
loop_
_entity_poly.entity_id
_entity_poly.type
_entity_poly.pdbx_seq_one_letter_code
_entity_poly.pdbx_strand_id
1 'polypeptide(L)'
;MGNQCQWHLWFVLAITCFVSQNYVAGELERVHLKAQPRNGNSSKGDGFLGFLVVGDWGRKGAFNQSRVAFQMGKIGEKLKIDFVVSTGDNFYDNGLNSQHDPAFLQSFTHIYKSKSLQTHWFSVLGNHDYRGDAEAQFSPFLRQIDSRWFCLRSFIVNADLAEIIFVDTTPLVESYFLNSDNHTYDWRGIIPRKRYITNLLKDVECALRESTAKWKIVVGHHAIRSIGFHGDTEELVNYLLPILKANNVDFYINGHDHCLQHISDTNSRMEFLTSGAGSKAWRGDMKKQRREGLRFFYDGQGFMSLQLSQFVAHIAFYDAYGTVLHTWNVWKPIFHSSM
;
A
#
# COMPACT_ATOMS: atom_id res chain seq x y z
N MET A 1 -57.79 -13.91 -1.94
CA MET A 1 -57.09 -13.43 -0.73
C MET A 1 -56.06 -14.47 -0.33
N GLY A 2 -54.80 -14.07 -0.13
CA GLY A 2 -53.82 -14.87 0.60
C GLY A 2 -52.60 -15.39 -0.19
N ASN A 3 -51.66 -14.48 -0.43
CA ASN A 3 -50.20 -14.62 -0.34
C ASN A 3 -49.48 -15.76 -1.10
N GLN A 4 -48.90 -15.41 -2.26
CA GLN A 4 -47.69 -16.06 -2.77
C GLN A 4 -46.45 -15.44 -2.10
N CYS A 5 -45.73 -16.24 -1.31
CA CYS A 5 -44.41 -15.90 -0.78
C CYS A 5 -43.37 -15.99 -1.90
N GLN A 6 -42.86 -14.85 -2.37
CA GLN A 6 -41.63 -14.80 -3.16
C GLN A 6 -40.43 -15.00 -2.25
N TRP A 7 -39.71 -16.11 -2.42
CA TRP A 7 -38.39 -16.30 -1.84
C TRP A 7 -37.36 -15.66 -2.76
N HIS A 8 -36.82 -14.50 -2.37
CA HIS A 8 -35.61 -13.96 -2.98
C HIS A 8 -34.40 -14.72 -2.44
N LEU A 9 -33.85 -15.61 -3.28
CA LEU A 9 -32.59 -16.28 -3.04
C LEU A 9 -31.45 -15.28 -3.25
N TRP A 10 -30.90 -14.74 -2.16
CA TRP A 10 -29.65 -13.97 -2.22
C TRP A 10 -28.49 -14.94 -2.43
N PHE A 11 -27.96 -15.00 -3.64
CA PHE A 11 -26.66 -15.65 -3.88
C PHE A 11 -25.57 -14.79 -3.25
N VAL A 12 -25.12 -15.17 -2.06
CA VAL A 12 -23.84 -14.71 -1.51
C VAL A 12 -22.76 -15.42 -2.30
N LEU A 13 -22.13 -14.71 -3.24
CA LEU A 13 -20.94 -15.21 -3.93
C LEU A 13 -19.77 -15.21 -2.91
N ALA A 14 -19.58 -16.33 -2.22
CA ALA A 14 -18.38 -16.54 -1.42
C ALA A 14 -17.19 -16.66 -2.38
N ILE A 15 -16.38 -15.60 -2.47
CA ILE A 15 -15.10 -15.66 -3.17
C ILE A 15 -14.15 -16.45 -2.27
N THR A 16 -14.01 -17.74 -2.56
CA THR A 16 -12.94 -18.57 -1.98
C THR A 16 -11.62 -18.18 -2.63
N CYS A 17 -10.80 -17.39 -1.92
CA CYS A 17 -9.38 -17.30 -2.20
C CYS A 17 -8.76 -18.68 -1.92
N PHE A 18 -8.38 -19.41 -2.97
CA PHE A 18 -7.54 -20.59 -2.80
C PHE A 18 -6.13 -20.12 -2.44
N VAL A 19 -5.76 -20.29 -1.17
CA VAL A 19 -4.36 -20.24 -0.74
C VAL A 19 -3.80 -21.64 -0.93
N SER A 20 -2.98 -21.87 -1.96
CA SER A 20 -2.19 -23.09 -2.03
C SER A 20 -1.04 -22.99 -1.02
N GLN A 21 -1.18 -23.64 0.13
CA GLN A 21 -0.10 -23.79 1.10
C GLN A 21 0.91 -24.84 0.59
N ASN A 22 1.77 -24.43 -0.35
CA ASN A 22 3.05 -25.11 -0.59
C ASN A 22 4.14 -24.17 -0.06
N TYR A 23 4.55 -24.36 1.19
CA TYR A 23 5.71 -23.69 1.75
C TYR A 23 6.98 -24.25 1.10
N VAL A 24 7.39 -23.67 -0.02
CA VAL A 24 8.80 -23.68 -0.40
C VAL A 24 9.46 -22.57 0.43
N ALA A 25 10.43 -22.92 1.26
CA ALA A 25 11.16 -21.92 2.02
C ALA A 25 11.86 -20.94 1.05
N GLY A 26 11.44 -19.67 1.04
CA GLY A 26 12.08 -18.60 0.26
C GLY A 26 11.31 -18.08 -0.95
N GLU A 27 9.97 -18.05 -0.93
CA GLU A 27 9.19 -17.29 -1.91
C GLU A 27 8.15 -16.43 -1.19
N LEU A 28 7.96 -15.19 -1.65
CA LEU A 28 6.93 -14.29 -1.14
C LEU A 28 5.54 -14.84 -1.47
N GLU A 29 4.60 -14.74 -0.53
CA GLU A 29 3.21 -15.13 -0.78
C GLU A 29 2.62 -14.30 -1.93
N ARG A 30 2.03 -14.97 -2.94
CA ARG A 30 1.43 -14.33 -4.12
C ARG A 30 -0.10 -14.38 -4.05
N VAL A 31 -0.72 -13.22 -3.96
CA VAL A 31 -2.16 -13.03 -4.09
C VAL A 31 -2.49 -12.66 -5.53
N HIS A 32 -3.40 -13.41 -6.16
CA HIS A 32 -3.88 -13.11 -7.50
C HIS A 32 -5.24 -12.42 -7.41
N LEU A 33 -5.31 -11.15 -7.83
CA LEU A 33 -6.58 -10.46 -7.99
C LEU A 33 -7.23 -10.96 -9.27
N LYS A 34 -8.24 -11.84 -9.14
CA LYS A 34 -9.08 -12.18 -10.29
C LYS A 34 -9.85 -10.93 -10.72
N ALA A 35 -9.68 -10.52 -11.97
CA ALA A 35 -10.50 -9.47 -12.57
C ALA A 35 -11.99 -9.83 -12.41
N GLN A 36 -12.75 -8.97 -11.71
CA GLN A 36 -14.20 -9.08 -11.67
C GLN A 36 -14.75 -8.75 -13.07
N PRO A 37 -15.62 -9.58 -13.67
CA PRO A 37 -16.31 -9.21 -14.89
C PRO A 37 -17.16 -7.97 -14.59
N ARG A 38 -16.79 -6.83 -15.15
CA ARG A 38 -17.62 -5.61 -15.08
C ARG A 38 -18.87 -5.87 -15.91
N ASN A 39 -20.00 -6.16 -15.25
CA ASN A 39 -21.28 -6.35 -15.92
C ASN A 39 -21.64 -5.13 -16.78
N GLY A 40 -21.64 -5.30 -18.10
CA GLY A 40 -22.08 -4.31 -19.07
C GLY A 40 -21.41 -4.53 -20.42
N ASN A 41 -22.21 -4.61 -21.49
CA ASN A 41 -21.76 -4.68 -22.89
C ASN A 41 -20.88 -3.48 -23.27
N SER A 42 -19.59 -3.51 -22.93
CA SER A 42 -18.57 -2.68 -23.56
C SER A 42 -17.64 -3.57 -24.36
N SER A 43 -17.87 -3.59 -25.67
CA SER A 43 -16.91 -4.06 -26.67
C SER A 43 -15.55 -3.38 -26.44
N LYS A 44 -14.50 -4.19 -26.22
CA LYS A 44 -13.05 -3.87 -26.13
C LYS A 44 -12.66 -2.38 -25.98
N GLY A 45 -12.04 -2.06 -24.84
CA GLY A 45 -11.23 -0.84 -24.68
C GLY A 45 -10.43 -0.88 -23.38
N ASP A 46 -9.20 -1.38 -23.45
CA ASP A 46 -8.10 -1.35 -22.48
C ASP A 46 -8.48 -1.47 -20.99
N GLY A 47 -8.37 -2.68 -20.41
CA GLY A 47 -8.60 -2.91 -18.98
C GLY A 47 -7.73 -1.99 -18.12
N PHE A 48 -8.37 -1.04 -17.43
CA PHE A 48 -7.70 -0.15 -16.49
C PHE A 48 -7.73 -0.76 -15.08
N LEU A 49 -6.58 -0.75 -14.40
CA LEU A 49 -6.44 -1.08 -12.98
C LEU A 49 -6.43 0.22 -12.16
N GLY A 50 -7.40 0.39 -11.26
CA GLY A 50 -7.52 1.57 -10.40
C GLY A 50 -7.39 1.24 -8.92
N PHE A 51 -6.59 1.99 -8.17
CA PHE A 51 -6.53 1.82 -6.71
C PHE A 51 -6.21 3.13 -5.99
N LEU A 52 -6.56 3.16 -4.70
CA LEU A 52 -6.17 4.24 -3.78
C LEU A 52 -4.98 3.79 -2.93
N VAL A 53 -4.18 4.76 -2.49
CA VAL A 53 -3.10 4.54 -1.53
C VAL A 53 -3.26 5.50 -0.36
N VAL A 54 -3.14 4.98 0.86
CA VAL A 54 -3.16 5.77 2.10
C VAL A 54 -2.22 5.17 3.15
N GLY A 55 -1.46 6.00 3.84
CA GLY A 55 -0.56 5.60 4.94
C GLY A 55 -0.85 6.34 6.23
N ASP A 56 -0.31 5.82 7.33
CA ASP A 56 -0.19 6.54 8.60
C ASP A 56 -1.55 7.05 9.14
N TRP A 57 -2.57 6.18 9.07
CA TRP A 57 -3.97 6.59 9.17
C TRP A 57 -4.68 6.21 10.47
N GLY A 58 -4.28 5.16 11.17
CA GLY A 58 -5.12 4.51 12.20
C GLY A 58 -5.27 5.25 13.51
N ARG A 59 -6.23 6.17 13.61
CA ARG A 59 -6.45 7.02 14.80
C ARG A 59 -7.92 7.11 15.22
N LYS A 60 -8.70 6.04 15.08
CA LYS A 60 -10.09 5.94 15.56
C LYS A 60 -11.01 7.07 15.06
N GLY A 61 -10.76 7.55 13.84
CA GLY A 61 -11.45 8.67 13.22
C GLY A 61 -10.87 10.06 13.52
N ALA A 62 -9.94 10.17 14.48
CA ALA A 62 -9.29 11.43 14.85
C ALA A 62 -8.31 11.94 13.78
N PHE A 63 -7.85 13.17 13.94
CA PHE A 63 -6.90 13.83 13.03
C PHE A 63 -7.32 13.73 11.56
N ASN A 64 -8.60 14.05 11.28
CA ASN A 64 -9.20 13.97 9.95
C ASN A 64 -9.18 12.58 9.27
N GLN A 65 -8.86 11.49 9.97
CA GLN A 65 -8.94 10.15 9.40
C GLN A 65 -10.34 9.87 8.79
N SER A 66 -11.42 10.16 9.53
CA SER A 66 -12.78 9.97 9.02
C SER A 66 -13.09 10.86 7.81
N ARG A 67 -12.47 12.04 7.73
CA ARG A 67 -12.66 12.97 6.60
C ARG A 67 -11.92 12.47 5.36
N VAL A 68 -10.68 12.01 5.51
CA VAL A 68 -9.91 11.35 4.45
C VAL A 68 -10.67 10.11 3.96
N ALA A 69 -11.16 9.26 4.86
CA ALA A 69 -11.97 8.09 4.52
C ALA A 69 -13.24 8.44 3.71
N PHE A 70 -13.92 9.52 4.07
CA PHE A 70 -15.08 10.01 3.32
C PHE A 70 -14.71 10.41 1.88
N GLN A 71 -13.60 11.13 1.70
CA GLN A 71 -13.14 11.54 0.37
C GLN A 71 -12.59 10.39 -0.45
N MET A 72 -11.85 9.45 0.16
CA MET A 72 -11.49 8.19 -0.46
C MET A 72 -12.73 7.45 -0.98
N GLY A 73 -13.84 7.46 -0.24
CA GLY A 73 -15.11 6.90 -0.70
C GLY A 73 -15.61 7.54 -1.99
N LYS A 74 -15.70 8.87 -2.03
CA LYS A 74 -16.16 9.62 -3.21
C LYS A 74 -15.26 9.42 -4.43
N ILE A 75 -13.94 9.51 -4.23
CA ILE A 75 -12.97 9.33 -5.31
C ILE A 75 -12.95 7.87 -5.77
N GLY A 76 -12.98 6.91 -4.84
CA GLY A 76 -13.04 5.49 -5.14
C GLY A 76 -14.25 5.12 -6.00
N GLU A 77 -15.41 5.73 -5.74
CA GLU A 77 -16.62 5.55 -6.55
C GLU A 77 -16.44 6.12 -7.95
N LYS A 78 -15.92 7.35 -8.07
CA LYS A 78 -15.65 8.00 -9.35
C LYS A 78 -14.67 7.21 -10.21
N LEU A 79 -13.60 6.68 -9.60
CA LEU A 79 -12.53 5.97 -10.29
C LEU A 79 -12.83 4.48 -10.50
N LYS A 80 -13.89 3.95 -9.87
CA LYS A 80 -14.25 2.52 -9.87
C LYS A 80 -13.05 1.65 -9.48
N ILE A 81 -12.47 1.95 -8.31
CA ILE A 81 -11.25 1.29 -7.85
C ILE A 81 -11.46 -0.21 -7.64
N ASP A 82 -10.39 -0.96 -7.87
CA ASP A 82 -10.32 -2.40 -7.73
C ASP A 82 -9.83 -2.80 -6.33
N PHE A 83 -8.99 -2.00 -5.67
CA PHE A 83 -8.53 -2.22 -4.29
C PHE A 83 -7.97 -0.94 -3.63
N VAL A 84 -7.56 -1.06 -2.36
CA VAL A 84 -6.82 -0.04 -1.60
C VAL A 84 -5.47 -0.60 -1.15
N VAL A 85 -4.45 0.24 -1.17
CA VAL A 85 -3.09 -0.03 -0.69
C VAL A 85 -2.86 0.77 0.60
N SER A 86 -2.41 0.11 1.65
CA SER A 86 -1.91 0.77 2.86
C SER A 86 -0.38 0.73 2.91
N THR A 87 0.26 1.88 3.10
CA THR A 87 1.72 2.00 3.25
C THR A 87 2.18 1.85 4.70
N GLY A 88 1.36 1.29 5.58
CA GLY A 88 1.72 0.96 6.96
C GLY A 88 1.44 2.06 7.96
N ASP A 89 1.86 1.82 9.20
CA ASP A 89 1.41 2.53 10.39
C ASP A 89 -0.12 2.52 10.49
N ASN A 90 -0.63 1.29 10.45
CA ASN A 90 -2.05 1.00 10.35
C ASN A 90 -2.80 1.33 11.65
N PHE A 91 -2.14 1.25 12.81
CA PHE A 91 -2.75 1.51 14.11
C PHE A 91 -1.81 2.29 15.04
N TYR A 92 -2.20 3.51 15.40
CA TYR A 92 -1.46 4.38 16.31
C TYR A 92 -1.97 4.34 17.75
N ASP A 93 -1.12 4.62 18.75
CA ASP A 93 0.32 4.97 18.61
C ASP A 93 1.25 3.75 18.68
N ASN A 94 0.77 2.56 19.06
CA ASN A 94 1.63 1.38 19.24
C ASN A 94 0.97 0.09 18.73
N GLY A 95 0.54 0.08 17.47
CA GLY A 95 -0.03 -1.11 16.84
C GLY A 95 -1.32 -1.60 17.51
N LEU A 96 -1.66 -2.86 17.26
CA LEU A 96 -2.70 -3.59 17.99
C LEU A 96 -2.06 -4.31 19.17
N ASN A 97 -2.77 -4.50 20.28
CA ASN A 97 -2.26 -5.29 21.41
C ASN A 97 -2.49 -6.81 21.23
N SER A 98 -3.43 -7.19 20.38
CA SER A 98 -3.74 -8.57 20.00
C SER A 98 -4.69 -8.60 18.81
N GLN A 99 -4.97 -9.78 18.27
CA GLN A 99 -6.00 -9.98 17.24
C GLN A 99 -7.44 -9.62 17.70
N HIS A 100 -7.67 -9.42 19.01
CA HIS A 100 -8.96 -9.02 19.57
C HIS A 100 -9.03 -7.52 19.93
N ASP A 101 -7.98 -6.75 19.61
CA ASP A 101 -7.93 -5.33 19.98
C ASP A 101 -9.04 -4.53 19.28
N PRO A 102 -9.90 -3.80 20.03
CA PRO A 102 -10.98 -3.01 19.45
C PRO A 102 -10.48 -1.88 18.52
N ALA A 103 -9.20 -1.50 18.59
CA ALA A 103 -8.59 -0.54 17.68
C ALA A 103 -8.71 -0.97 16.20
N PHE A 104 -8.75 -2.27 15.90
CA PHE A 104 -9.02 -2.76 14.56
C PHE A 104 -10.38 -2.25 14.05
N LEU A 105 -11.44 -2.51 14.80
CA LEU A 105 -12.78 -2.03 14.44
C LEU A 105 -12.87 -0.49 14.45
N GLN A 106 -12.32 0.15 15.48
CA GLN A 106 -12.43 1.59 15.70
C GLN A 106 -11.66 2.42 14.66
N SER A 107 -10.51 1.93 14.19
CA SER A 107 -9.66 2.65 13.23
C SER A 107 -9.83 2.17 11.80
N PHE A 108 -10.31 0.94 11.54
CA PHE A 108 -10.46 0.41 10.19
C PHE A 108 -11.93 0.19 9.82
N THR A 109 -12.58 -0.82 10.38
CA THR A 109 -13.92 -1.28 9.96
C THR A 109 -14.98 -0.19 10.06
N HIS A 110 -15.02 0.56 11.17
CA HIS A 110 -16.02 1.59 11.40
C HIS A 110 -15.71 2.92 10.71
N ILE A 111 -14.51 3.08 10.15
CA ILE A 111 -14.06 4.32 9.49
C ILE A 111 -14.29 4.24 7.98
N TYR A 112 -13.80 3.19 7.34
CA TYR A 112 -13.81 3.07 5.87
C TYR A 112 -15.07 2.34 5.36
N LYS A 113 -16.24 2.93 5.61
CA LYS A 113 -17.56 2.30 5.36
C LYS A 113 -18.15 2.52 3.98
N SER A 114 -17.58 3.42 3.18
CA SER A 114 -18.10 3.75 1.84
C SER A 114 -18.16 2.51 0.95
N LYS A 115 -19.20 2.39 0.11
CA LYS A 115 -19.43 1.22 -0.76
C LYS A 115 -18.24 0.95 -1.68
N SER A 116 -17.65 1.99 -2.25
CA SER A 116 -16.45 1.93 -3.10
C SER A 116 -15.19 1.44 -2.38
N LEU A 117 -15.16 1.48 -1.04
CA LEU A 117 -14.07 0.98 -0.20
C LEU A 117 -14.33 -0.43 0.32
N GLN A 118 -15.44 -1.07 -0.08
CA GLN A 118 -15.75 -2.47 0.24
C GLN A 118 -15.04 -3.42 -0.73
N THR A 119 -13.74 -3.23 -0.88
CA THR A 119 -12.82 -4.03 -1.67
C THR A 119 -11.63 -4.46 -0.79
N HIS A 120 -10.69 -5.23 -1.33
CA HIS A 120 -9.48 -5.62 -0.60
C HIS A 120 -8.61 -4.41 -0.25
N TRP A 121 -8.02 -4.48 0.95
CA TRP A 121 -7.02 -3.57 1.48
C TRP A 121 -5.73 -4.35 1.69
N PHE A 122 -4.75 -4.10 0.83
CA PHE A 122 -3.42 -4.70 0.92
C PHE A 122 -2.50 -3.80 1.73
N SER A 123 -2.03 -4.29 2.86
CA SER A 123 -1.35 -3.48 3.87
C SER A 123 0.01 -4.06 4.24
N VAL A 124 1.03 -3.20 4.30
CA VAL A 124 2.30 -3.49 4.99
C VAL A 124 2.25 -2.98 6.43
N LEU A 125 3.20 -3.44 7.25
CA LEU A 125 3.44 -2.85 8.57
C LEU A 125 4.35 -1.61 8.46
N GLY A 126 4.11 -0.65 9.35
CA GLY A 126 5.04 0.44 9.66
C GLY A 126 5.72 0.27 11.01
N ASN A 127 6.51 1.26 11.41
CA ASN A 127 7.26 1.17 12.67
C ASN A 127 6.36 1.23 13.90
N HIS A 128 5.22 1.94 13.85
CA HIS A 128 4.27 1.98 14.96
C HIS A 128 3.52 0.65 15.13
N ASP A 129 3.27 -0.05 14.03
CA ASP A 129 2.64 -1.38 14.06
C ASP A 129 3.48 -2.39 14.83
N TYR A 130 4.80 -2.32 14.67
CA TYR A 130 5.76 -3.13 15.42
C TYR A 130 5.85 -2.78 16.90
N ARG A 131 5.33 -1.63 17.35
CA ARG A 131 5.35 -1.27 18.78
C ARG A 131 4.28 -1.98 19.60
N GLY A 132 3.35 -2.66 18.93
CA GLY A 132 2.37 -3.57 19.53
C GLY A 132 2.64 -5.02 19.15
N ASP A 133 1.57 -5.81 19.09
CA ASP A 133 1.54 -7.15 18.50
C ASP A 133 1.49 -7.03 16.96
N ALA A 134 2.66 -7.14 16.32
CA ALA A 134 2.78 -7.06 14.87
C ALA A 134 2.06 -8.24 14.19
N GLU A 135 2.17 -9.44 14.78
CA GLU A 135 1.60 -10.66 14.22
C GLU A 135 0.05 -10.69 14.29
N ALA A 136 -0.56 -9.95 15.23
CA ALA A 136 -2.01 -9.78 15.28
C ALA A 136 -2.59 -9.28 13.96
N GLN A 137 -1.88 -8.39 13.26
CA GLN A 137 -2.33 -7.81 11.99
C GLN A 137 -2.36 -8.84 10.85
N PHE A 138 -1.61 -9.95 10.97
CA PHE A 138 -1.61 -11.02 9.98
C PHE A 138 -2.69 -12.08 10.24
N SER A 139 -3.30 -12.03 11.43
CA SER A 139 -4.19 -13.08 11.92
C SER A 139 -5.37 -13.31 10.95
N PRO A 140 -5.65 -14.58 10.58
CA PRO A 140 -6.86 -14.92 9.87
C PRO A 140 -8.14 -14.46 10.59
N PHE A 141 -8.08 -14.29 11.92
CA PHE A 141 -9.20 -13.81 12.72
C PHE A 141 -9.62 -12.38 12.34
N LEU A 142 -8.66 -11.47 12.07
CA LEU A 142 -9.01 -10.12 11.60
C LEU A 142 -9.72 -10.13 10.24
N ARG A 143 -9.36 -11.08 9.37
CA ARG A 143 -10.04 -11.29 8.07
C ARG A 143 -11.45 -11.87 8.22
N GLN A 144 -11.72 -12.58 9.31
CA GLN A 144 -13.08 -13.02 9.64
C GLN A 144 -13.94 -11.86 10.17
N ILE A 145 -13.34 -10.94 10.93
CA ILE A 145 -14.02 -9.71 11.36
C ILE A 145 -14.33 -8.82 10.15
N ASP A 146 -13.36 -8.62 9.26
CA ASP A 146 -13.50 -7.78 8.08
C ASP A 146 -12.71 -8.36 6.91
N SER A 147 -13.42 -8.97 5.96
CA SER A 147 -12.83 -9.69 4.82
C SER A 147 -12.03 -8.80 3.86
N ARG A 148 -12.13 -7.48 4.01
CA ARG A 148 -11.36 -6.51 3.23
C ARG A 148 -9.88 -6.52 3.65
N TRP A 149 -9.61 -6.82 4.92
CA TRP A 149 -8.27 -6.74 5.48
C TRP A 149 -7.33 -7.80 4.91
N PHE A 150 -6.20 -7.38 4.36
CA PHE A 150 -5.10 -8.27 4.00
C PHE A 150 -3.78 -7.62 4.40
N CYS A 151 -3.07 -8.23 5.34
CA CYS A 151 -1.77 -7.79 5.79
C CYS A 151 -0.87 -9.00 6.04
N LEU A 152 0.35 -8.90 5.52
CA LEU A 152 1.48 -9.79 5.78
C LEU A 152 2.73 -8.91 5.86
N ARG A 153 3.87 -9.46 6.32
CA ARG A 153 5.14 -8.74 6.34
C ARG A 153 5.54 -8.29 4.93
N SER A 154 5.75 -9.27 4.05
CA SER A 154 6.09 -9.05 2.65
C SER A 154 5.34 -10.06 1.79
N PHE A 155 4.79 -9.60 0.68
CA PHE A 155 3.94 -10.39 -0.21
C PHE A 155 3.81 -9.72 -1.56
N ILE A 156 3.23 -10.41 -2.52
CA ILE A 156 3.04 -9.92 -3.89
C ILE A 156 1.56 -9.94 -4.21
N VAL A 157 1.08 -8.86 -4.82
CA VAL A 157 -0.23 -8.80 -5.46
C VAL A 157 -0.04 -8.78 -6.96
N ASN A 158 -0.48 -9.84 -7.63
CA ASN A 158 -0.57 -9.89 -9.08
C ASN A 158 -1.97 -9.40 -9.49
N ALA A 159 -2.00 -8.29 -10.23
CA ALA A 159 -3.21 -7.62 -10.69
C ALA A 159 -3.30 -7.57 -12.22
N ASP A 160 -2.77 -8.60 -12.89
CA ASP A 160 -2.64 -8.79 -14.34
C ASP A 160 -1.78 -7.73 -15.06
N LEU A 161 -2.19 -6.46 -14.98
CA LEU A 161 -1.51 -5.31 -15.57
C LEU A 161 -0.31 -4.86 -14.73
N ALA A 162 -0.38 -5.06 -13.42
CA ALA A 162 0.65 -4.66 -12.47
C ALA A 162 1.00 -5.80 -11.52
N GLU A 163 2.27 -5.88 -11.16
CA GLU A 163 2.71 -6.65 -10.01
C GLU A 163 3.16 -5.67 -8.92
N ILE A 164 2.58 -5.82 -7.74
CA ILE A 164 2.82 -4.94 -6.59
C ILE A 164 3.48 -5.78 -5.50
N ILE A 165 4.73 -5.45 -5.16
CA ILE A 165 5.50 -6.14 -4.14
C ILE A 165 5.47 -5.29 -2.87
N PHE A 166 4.86 -5.84 -1.84
CA PHE A 166 4.80 -5.28 -0.50
C PHE A 166 6.03 -5.75 0.28
N VAL A 167 6.79 -4.81 0.85
CA VAL A 167 8.08 -5.06 1.50
C VAL A 167 8.04 -4.55 2.93
N ASP A 168 8.31 -5.44 3.88
CA ASP A 168 8.50 -5.11 5.28
C ASP A 168 9.81 -4.33 5.49
N THR A 169 9.69 -3.00 5.49
CA THR A 169 10.86 -2.11 5.61
C THR A 169 11.35 -1.94 7.05
N THR A 170 10.53 -2.17 8.07
CA THR A 170 10.87 -1.90 9.47
C THR A 170 12.10 -2.66 9.96
N PRO A 171 12.28 -3.97 9.65
CA PRO A 171 13.48 -4.71 10.02
C PRO A 171 14.78 -4.17 9.40
N LEU A 172 14.71 -3.43 8.29
CA LEU A 172 15.91 -2.87 7.64
C LEU A 172 16.49 -1.70 8.44
N VAL A 173 15.67 -0.95 9.17
CA VAL A 173 16.10 0.23 9.93
C VAL A 173 16.88 -0.19 11.18
N GLU A 174 18.16 0.15 11.24
CA GLU A 174 19.07 -0.28 12.30
C GLU A 174 18.80 0.39 13.64
N SER A 175 18.42 1.67 13.62
CA SER A 175 18.15 2.42 14.85
C SER A 175 17.07 1.77 15.71
N TYR A 176 16.06 1.11 15.14
CA TYR A 176 15.01 0.44 15.91
C TYR A 176 15.50 -0.76 16.72
N PHE A 177 16.66 -1.34 16.37
CA PHE A 177 17.29 -2.43 17.13
C PHE A 177 18.33 -1.92 18.13
N LEU A 178 19.02 -0.83 17.81
CA LEU A 178 20.13 -0.31 18.63
C LEU A 178 19.68 0.74 19.65
N ASN A 179 18.75 1.60 19.25
CA ASN A 179 18.30 2.78 19.98
C ASN A 179 16.77 2.91 19.82
N SER A 180 16.01 2.19 20.63
CA SER A 180 14.56 2.12 20.44
C SER A 180 13.79 3.38 20.89
N ASP A 181 14.46 4.47 21.27
CA ASP A 181 13.84 5.71 21.80
C ASP A 181 12.78 5.45 22.88
N ASN A 182 13.04 4.48 23.79
CA ASN A 182 12.11 3.98 24.81
C ASN A 182 10.86 3.23 24.28
N HIS A 183 10.85 2.84 23.02
CA HIS A 183 9.83 1.94 22.48
C HIS A 183 10.25 0.48 22.58
N THR A 184 9.27 -0.41 22.74
CA THR A 184 9.47 -1.85 22.56
C THR A 184 8.98 -2.21 21.17
N TYR A 185 9.73 -3.05 20.47
CA TYR A 185 9.37 -3.53 19.13
C TYR A 185 9.20 -5.06 19.15
N ASP A 186 8.17 -5.54 18.48
CA ASP A 186 7.85 -6.95 18.33
C ASP A 186 8.66 -7.57 17.18
N TRP A 187 9.79 -8.16 17.54
CA TRP A 187 10.71 -8.82 16.60
C TRP A 187 10.43 -10.32 16.39
N ARG A 188 9.26 -10.83 16.80
CA ARG A 188 8.87 -12.23 16.52
C ARG A 188 8.90 -12.48 15.00
N GLY A 189 9.47 -13.62 14.60
CA GLY A 189 9.65 -13.97 13.19
C GLY A 189 10.74 -13.18 12.44
N ILE A 190 11.39 -12.19 13.05
CA ILE A 190 12.47 -11.40 12.42
C ILE A 190 13.86 -11.91 12.81
N ILE A 191 14.01 -12.49 13.99
CA ILE A 191 15.31 -12.97 14.50
C ILE A 191 15.63 -14.36 13.93
N PRO A 192 16.85 -14.59 13.38
CA PRO A 192 17.99 -13.66 13.27
C PRO A 192 17.82 -12.59 12.18
N ARG A 193 17.91 -11.31 12.58
CA ARG A 193 17.65 -10.13 11.72
C ARG A 193 18.40 -10.17 10.40
N LYS A 194 19.71 -10.44 10.43
CA LYS A 194 20.55 -10.49 9.24
C LYS A 194 20.02 -11.51 8.23
N ARG A 195 19.65 -12.71 8.69
CA ARG A 195 19.10 -13.76 7.83
C ARG A 195 17.74 -13.35 7.25
N TYR A 196 16.88 -12.72 8.06
CA TYR A 196 15.60 -12.20 7.57
C TYR A 196 15.79 -11.18 6.45
N ILE A 197 16.62 -10.16 6.66
CA ILE A 197 16.88 -9.12 5.65
C ILE A 197 17.49 -9.72 4.38
N THR A 198 18.49 -10.61 4.51
CA THR A 198 19.11 -11.26 3.35
C THR A 198 18.09 -12.06 2.53
N ASN A 199 17.22 -12.82 3.19
CA ASN A 199 16.18 -13.57 2.49
C ASN A 199 15.15 -12.64 1.85
N LEU A 200 14.66 -11.63 2.58
CA LEU A 200 13.70 -10.66 2.05
C LEU A 200 14.22 -9.98 0.77
N LEU A 201 15.45 -9.47 0.79
CA LEU A 201 16.04 -8.80 -0.37
C LEU A 201 16.22 -9.76 -1.55
N LYS A 202 16.62 -11.01 -1.29
CA LYS A 202 16.72 -12.06 -2.31
C LYS A 202 15.35 -12.37 -2.92
N ASP A 203 14.33 -12.54 -2.09
CA ASP A 203 12.99 -12.92 -2.55
C ASP A 203 12.35 -11.77 -3.36
N VAL A 204 12.57 -10.51 -2.95
CA VAL A 204 12.18 -9.31 -3.73
C VAL A 204 12.90 -9.26 -5.07
N GLU A 205 14.21 -9.50 -5.11
CA GLU A 205 14.98 -9.51 -6.36
C GLU A 205 14.50 -10.63 -7.30
N CYS A 206 14.30 -11.84 -6.78
CA CYS A 206 13.78 -12.97 -7.55
C CYS A 206 12.41 -12.64 -8.15
N ALA A 207 11.47 -12.16 -7.33
CA ALA A 207 10.15 -11.77 -7.79
C ALA A 207 10.19 -10.72 -8.91
N LEU A 208 11.02 -9.67 -8.74
CA LEU A 208 11.16 -8.61 -9.75
C LEU A 208 11.80 -9.09 -11.06
N ARG A 209 12.77 -10.01 -11.00
CA ARG A 209 13.41 -10.61 -12.19
C ARG A 209 12.44 -11.48 -12.97
N GLU A 210 11.61 -12.26 -12.28
CA GLU A 210 10.62 -13.16 -12.88
C GLU A 210 9.37 -12.42 -13.40
N SER A 211 9.11 -11.23 -12.86
CA SER A 211 7.95 -10.41 -13.19
C SER A 211 7.91 -10.01 -14.66
N THR A 212 6.84 -10.43 -15.34
CA THR A 212 6.48 -10.02 -16.70
C THR A 212 5.42 -8.92 -16.74
N ALA A 213 5.00 -8.43 -15.57
CA ALA A 213 3.96 -7.41 -15.46
C ALA A 213 4.39 -6.10 -16.16
N LYS A 214 3.39 -5.40 -16.73
CA LYS A 214 3.65 -4.14 -17.44
C LYS A 214 4.14 -3.05 -16.49
N TRP A 215 3.53 -2.99 -15.30
CA TRP A 215 3.90 -2.10 -14.22
C TRP A 215 4.48 -2.89 -13.05
N LYS A 216 5.66 -2.50 -12.59
CA LYS A 216 6.28 -3.05 -11.39
C LYS A 216 6.26 -1.99 -10.30
N ILE A 217 5.55 -2.29 -9.21
CA ILE A 217 5.34 -1.37 -8.10
C ILE A 217 5.89 -2.01 -6.84
N VAL A 218 6.61 -1.24 -6.03
CA VAL A 218 7.05 -1.69 -4.71
C VAL A 218 6.45 -0.77 -3.66
N VAL A 219 5.84 -1.37 -2.64
CA VAL A 219 5.21 -0.66 -1.52
C VAL A 219 5.97 -1.01 -0.25
N GLY A 220 6.40 0.01 0.49
CA GLY A 220 7.00 -0.12 1.80
C GLY A 220 6.47 0.94 2.75
N HIS A 221 6.94 0.94 3.99
CA HIS A 221 6.57 2.00 4.93
C HIS A 221 7.54 3.17 4.87
N HIS A 222 8.84 2.89 5.00
CA HIS A 222 9.90 3.91 5.06
C HIS A 222 10.23 4.49 3.68
N ALA A 223 10.78 5.71 3.65
CA ALA A 223 11.12 6.37 2.40
C ALA A 223 12.50 5.97 1.88
N ILE A 224 12.62 5.62 0.58
CA ILE A 224 13.92 5.64 -0.10
C ILE A 224 14.33 7.09 -0.41
N ARG A 225 13.38 7.91 -0.85
CA ARG A 225 13.54 9.35 -1.08
C ARG A 225 12.45 10.12 -0.36
N SER A 226 12.81 11.11 0.44
CA SER A 226 11.88 12.02 1.09
C SER A 226 12.56 13.34 1.48
N ILE A 227 11.83 14.45 1.35
CA ILE A 227 12.22 15.75 1.92
C ILE A 227 11.45 16.08 3.21
N GLY A 228 10.73 15.10 3.75
CA GLY A 228 9.93 15.20 4.97
C GLY A 228 10.79 15.25 6.24
N PHE A 229 10.13 15.00 7.37
CA PHE A 229 10.77 15.01 8.68
C PHE A 229 11.78 13.89 8.84
N HIS A 230 11.43 12.66 8.44
CA HIS A 230 12.32 11.51 8.54
C HIS A 230 13.40 11.57 7.46
N GLY A 231 13.01 11.84 6.21
CA GLY A 231 13.91 11.92 5.07
C GLY A 231 14.26 10.54 4.51
N ASP A 232 15.33 10.45 3.73
CA ASP A 232 15.81 9.20 3.15
C ASP A 232 16.21 8.20 4.24
N THR A 233 15.80 6.93 4.08
CA THR A 233 16.24 5.83 4.94
C THR A 233 17.49 5.17 4.34
N GLU A 234 18.64 5.36 4.97
CA GLU A 234 19.95 4.98 4.41
C GLU A 234 20.05 3.49 4.07
N GLU A 235 19.51 2.61 4.91
CA GLU A 235 19.53 1.17 4.69
C GLU A 235 18.73 0.78 3.43
N LEU A 236 17.61 1.45 3.17
CA LEU A 236 16.82 1.22 1.96
C LEU A 236 17.54 1.76 0.72
N VAL A 237 18.20 2.93 0.82
CA VAL A 237 19.04 3.49 -0.25
C VAL A 237 20.19 2.54 -0.59
N ASN A 238 20.80 1.90 0.42
CA ASN A 238 21.97 1.05 0.23
C ASN A 238 21.63 -0.38 -0.22
N TYR A 239 20.52 -0.94 0.25
CA TYR A 239 20.21 -2.36 0.04
C TYR A 239 19.04 -2.62 -0.90
N LEU A 240 17.96 -1.85 -0.80
CA LEU A 240 16.75 -2.09 -1.59
C LEU A 240 16.80 -1.36 -2.94
N LEU A 241 17.15 -0.07 -2.94
CA LEU A 241 17.16 0.77 -4.13
C LEU A 241 17.99 0.19 -5.29
N PRO A 242 19.18 -0.40 -5.10
CA PRO A 242 19.94 -1.01 -6.19
C PRO A 242 19.17 -2.14 -6.87
N ILE A 243 18.45 -2.97 -6.10
CA ILE A 243 17.60 -4.05 -6.62
C ILE A 243 16.45 -3.47 -7.44
N LEU A 244 15.78 -2.42 -6.94
CA LEU A 244 14.65 -1.81 -7.64
C LEU A 244 15.08 -1.21 -8.99
N LYS A 245 16.20 -0.48 -9.00
CA LYS A 245 16.76 0.13 -10.21
C LYS A 245 17.21 -0.92 -11.23
N ALA A 246 17.91 -1.96 -10.78
CA ALA A 246 18.38 -3.03 -11.67
C ALA A 246 17.23 -3.78 -12.36
N ASN A 247 16.04 -3.79 -11.75
CA ASN A 247 14.85 -4.48 -12.26
C ASN A 247 13.79 -3.54 -12.86
N ASN A 248 14.14 -2.28 -13.13
CA ASN A 248 13.27 -1.29 -13.78
C ASN A 248 11.90 -1.11 -13.10
N VAL A 249 11.89 -1.06 -11.77
CA VAL A 249 10.67 -0.72 -11.00
C VAL A 249 10.18 0.67 -11.41
N ASP A 250 8.87 0.81 -11.58
CA ASP A 250 8.25 2.07 -12.01
C ASP A 250 7.99 2.99 -10.82
N PHE A 251 7.39 2.43 -9.76
CA PHE A 251 6.95 3.20 -8.60
C PHE A 251 7.44 2.56 -7.32
N TYR A 252 8.10 3.35 -6.46
CA TYR A 252 8.26 3.04 -5.06
C TYR A 252 7.28 3.90 -4.25
N ILE A 253 6.39 3.29 -3.50
CA ILE A 253 5.32 3.97 -2.78
C ILE A 253 5.48 3.75 -1.27
N ASN A 254 5.51 4.82 -0.48
CA ASN A 254 5.76 4.76 0.95
C ASN A 254 4.84 5.65 1.80
N GLY A 255 4.91 5.49 3.12
CA GLY A 255 4.27 6.33 4.14
C GLY A 255 5.34 6.97 5.04
N HIS A 256 5.22 6.81 6.36
CA HIS A 256 6.18 7.19 7.41
C HIS A 256 6.36 8.69 7.59
N ASP A 257 6.73 9.40 6.53
CA ASP A 257 6.68 10.84 6.52
C ASP A 257 5.25 11.33 6.34
N HIS A 258 4.72 12.00 7.37
CA HIS A 258 3.34 12.49 7.45
C HIS A 258 3.06 13.67 6.52
N CYS A 259 3.13 13.40 5.22
CA CYS A 259 2.94 14.34 4.11
C CYS A 259 2.64 13.58 2.80
N LEU A 260 2.45 14.31 1.71
CA LEU A 260 2.34 13.79 0.36
C LEU A 260 3.51 14.28 -0.49
N GLN A 261 4.16 13.39 -1.22
CA GLN A 261 5.35 13.73 -2.00
C GLN A 261 5.40 12.98 -3.34
N HIS A 262 5.98 13.64 -4.33
CA HIS A 262 6.40 13.03 -5.58
C HIS A 262 7.81 13.52 -5.91
N ILE A 263 8.74 12.58 -5.99
CA ILE A 263 10.14 12.81 -6.32
C ILE A 263 10.49 11.87 -7.47
N SER A 264 10.97 12.43 -8.58
CA SER A 264 11.50 11.65 -9.70
C SER A 264 12.97 11.32 -9.47
N ASP A 265 13.38 10.07 -9.73
CA ASP A 265 14.80 9.75 -9.78
C ASP A 265 15.47 10.47 -10.95
N THR A 266 16.64 11.08 -10.73
CA THR A 266 17.36 11.80 -11.78
C THR A 266 18.14 10.91 -12.74
N ASN A 267 18.31 9.63 -12.37
CA ASN A 267 19.15 8.67 -13.09
C ASN A 267 18.36 7.47 -13.65
N SER A 268 17.04 7.43 -13.47
CA SER A 268 16.17 6.36 -13.98
C SER A 268 14.74 6.87 -14.19
N ARG A 269 13.84 5.99 -14.65
CA ARG A 269 12.41 6.31 -14.82
C ARG A 269 11.56 6.07 -13.57
N MET A 270 12.19 5.68 -12.47
CA MET A 270 11.49 5.33 -11.25
C MET A 270 11.00 6.60 -10.54
N GLU A 271 9.74 6.59 -10.10
CA GLU A 271 9.15 7.65 -9.28
C GLU A 271 9.03 7.18 -7.83
N PHE A 272 9.37 8.07 -6.89
CA PHE A 272 9.17 7.88 -5.46
C PHE A 272 7.95 8.68 -5.01
N LEU A 273 6.96 7.98 -4.46
CA LEU A 273 5.65 8.51 -4.13
C LEU A 273 5.37 8.31 -2.63
N THR A 274 5.21 9.38 -1.88
CA THR A 274 4.86 9.30 -0.46
C THR A 274 3.39 9.62 -0.28
N SER A 275 2.67 8.71 0.36
CA SER A 275 1.30 8.90 0.85
C SER A 275 1.23 8.54 2.33
N GLY A 276 1.83 9.37 3.18
CA GLY A 276 1.86 9.15 4.64
C GLY A 276 0.93 10.08 5.43
N ALA A 277 -0.03 10.72 4.78
CA ALA A 277 -0.84 11.78 5.39
C ALA A 277 -2.30 11.37 5.63
N GLY A 278 -2.57 10.07 5.81
CA GLY A 278 -3.92 9.53 5.94
C GLY A 278 -4.64 9.94 7.22
N SER A 279 -3.89 10.37 8.25
CA SER A 279 -4.48 11.14 9.35
C SER A 279 -3.58 12.27 9.86
N LYS A 280 -2.53 12.09 10.68
CA LYS A 280 -1.69 13.23 11.09
C LYS A 280 -0.82 13.71 9.91
N ALA A 281 -0.40 14.98 9.95
CA ALA A 281 0.49 15.58 8.96
C ALA A 281 1.46 16.55 9.65
N TRP A 282 2.68 16.70 9.12
CA TRP A 282 3.78 17.42 9.77
C TRP A 282 3.62 18.95 9.81
N ARG A 283 2.79 19.57 8.96
CA ARG A 283 2.46 21.02 8.98
C ARG A 283 3.69 21.93 9.17
N GLY A 284 4.59 21.96 8.20
CA GLY A 284 5.71 22.90 8.13
C GLY A 284 7.04 22.38 8.67
N ASP A 285 7.09 21.16 9.21
CA ASP A 285 8.32 20.52 9.66
C ASP A 285 9.01 19.79 8.49
N MET A 286 9.87 20.52 7.77
CA MET A 286 10.66 19.99 6.66
C MET A 286 12.15 20.01 7.01
N LYS A 287 12.84 18.90 6.77
CA LYS A 287 14.30 18.93 6.76
C LYS A 287 14.79 19.77 5.58
N LYS A 288 15.79 20.62 5.80
CA LYS A 288 16.54 21.30 4.74
C LYS A 288 17.43 20.29 4.02
N GLN A 289 16.84 19.41 3.20
CA GLN A 289 17.56 18.40 2.44
C GLN A 289 17.42 18.58 0.92
N ARG A 290 18.13 17.72 0.19
CA ARG A 290 18.28 17.71 -1.26
C ARG A 290 16.91 17.67 -1.94
N ARG A 291 16.56 18.75 -2.64
CA ARG A 291 15.29 18.88 -3.40
C ARG A 291 15.39 18.37 -4.84
N GLU A 292 16.45 17.63 -5.16
CA GLU A 292 16.66 17.13 -6.50
C GLU A 292 15.59 16.10 -6.86
N GLY A 293 15.00 16.25 -8.05
CA GLY A 293 13.90 15.41 -8.50
C GLY A 293 12.54 15.74 -7.88
N LEU A 294 12.45 16.64 -6.89
CA LEU A 294 11.18 17.00 -6.27
C LEU A 294 10.22 17.63 -7.28
N ARG A 295 9.05 17.00 -7.45
CA ARG A 295 7.97 17.47 -8.32
C ARG A 295 6.79 18.05 -7.56
N PHE A 296 6.51 17.49 -6.38
CA PHE A 296 5.40 17.91 -5.54
C PHE A 296 5.66 17.57 -4.07
N PHE A 297 5.23 18.48 -3.18
CA PHE A 297 5.24 18.30 -1.73
C PHE A 297 4.02 18.99 -1.12
N TYR A 298 3.38 18.31 -0.18
CA TYR A 298 2.28 18.86 0.61
C TYR A 298 2.32 18.30 2.03
N ASP A 299 2.42 19.18 3.02
CA ASP A 299 2.53 18.89 4.44
C ASP A 299 1.18 18.83 5.18
N GLY A 300 0.08 18.80 4.42
CA GLY A 300 -1.25 18.55 4.91
C GLY A 300 -1.69 17.10 4.74
N GLN A 301 -2.93 16.84 5.14
CA GLN A 301 -3.52 15.50 5.21
C GLN A 301 -4.16 15.13 3.87
N GLY A 302 -4.13 13.86 3.51
CA GLY A 302 -4.64 13.41 2.23
C GLY A 302 -4.24 11.98 1.85
N PHE A 303 -4.38 11.67 0.57
CA PHE A 303 -4.16 10.33 0.00
C PHE A 303 -3.85 10.45 -1.50
N MET A 304 -3.59 9.33 -2.18
CA MET A 304 -3.39 9.33 -3.64
C MET A 304 -4.19 8.24 -4.35
N SER A 305 -4.30 8.36 -5.68
CA SER A 305 -4.89 7.35 -6.55
C SER A 305 -3.96 7.04 -7.72
N LEU A 306 -3.97 5.80 -8.19
CA LEU A 306 -3.37 5.39 -9.45
C LEU A 306 -4.44 4.74 -10.35
N GLN A 307 -4.44 5.09 -11.63
CA GLN A 307 -5.18 4.40 -12.69
C GLN A 307 -4.20 3.99 -13.77
N LEU A 308 -3.99 2.69 -13.94
CA LEU A 308 -3.04 2.10 -14.85
C LEU A 308 -3.75 1.52 -16.05
N SER A 309 -3.21 1.74 -17.25
CA SER A 309 -3.53 1.03 -18.49
C SER A 309 -2.29 0.35 -19.03
N GLN A 310 -2.38 -0.32 -20.18
CA GLN A 310 -1.19 -0.86 -20.84
C GLN A 310 -0.14 0.21 -21.21
N PHE A 311 -0.56 1.48 -21.34
CA PHE A 311 0.30 2.53 -21.90
C PHE A 311 0.56 3.67 -20.91
N VAL A 312 -0.37 3.90 -19.97
CA VAL A 312 -0.36 5.09 -19.13
C VAL A 312 -0.68 4.75 -17.69
N ALA A 313 0.07 5.32 -16.76
CA ALA A 313 -0.31 5.44 -15.37
C ALA A 313 -0.72 6.89 -15.12
N HIS A 314 -1.99 7.12 -14.74
CA HIS A 314 -2.47 8.40 -14.26
C HIS A 314 -2.43 8.42 -12.73
N ILE A 315 -1.67 9.34 -12.15
CA ILE A 315 -1.48 9.46 -10.71
C ILE A 315 -2.00 10.82 -10.24
N ALA A 316 -2.71 10.83 -9.12
CA ALA A 316 -3.20 12.06 -8.50
C ALA A 316 -3.09 12.02 -6.97
N PHE A 317 -2.73 13.16 -6.37
CA PHE A 317 -2.77 13.40 -4.93
C PHE A 317 -3.98 14.28 -4.57
N TYR A 318 -4.60 13.96 -3.45
CA TYR A 318 -5.78 14.66 -2.93
C TYR A 318 -5.54 15.12 -1.51
N ASP A 319 -6.03 16.31 -1.16
CA ASP A 319 -6.10 16.73 0.23
C ASP A 319 -7.26 16.02 0.98
N ALA A 320 -7.36 16.27 2.29
CA ALA A 320 -8.44 15.75 3.13
C ALA A 320 -9.85 16.27 2.76
N TYR A 321 -9.97 17.22 1.83
CA TYR A 321 -11.24 17.73 1.30
C TYR A 321 -11.58 17.15 -0.09
N GLY A 322 -10.69 16.33 -0.66
CA GLY A 322 -10.85 15.74 -1.99
C GLY A 322 -10.42 16.67 -3.12
N THR A 323 -9.75 17.79 -2.82
CA THR A 323 -9.16 18.68 -3.81
C THR A 323 -7.96 17.99 -4.44
N VAL A 324 -7.90 17.95 -5.77
CA VAL A 324 -6.71 17.47 -6.48
C VAL A 324 -5.59 18.48 -6.28
N LEU A 325 -4.49 18.05 -5.66
CA LEU A 325 -3.33 18.89 -5.38
C LEU A 325 -2.26 18.79 -6.47
N HIS A 326 -2.10 17.58 -7.02
CA HIS A 326 -1.09 17.29 -8.04
C HIS A 326 -1.54 16.09 -8.86
N THR A 327 -1.34 16.14 -10.18
CA THR A 327 -1.71 15.06 -11.09
C THR A 327 -0.77 15.02 -12.29
N TRP A 328 -0.43 13.81 -12.75
CA TRP A 328 0.41 13.64 -13.94
C TRP A 328 0.24 12.23 -14.54
N ASN A 329 0.81 12.05 -15.72
CA ASN A 329 0.84 10.79 -16.44
C ASN A 329 2.27 10.27 -16.57
N VAL A 330 2.46 8.98 -16.37
CA VAL A 330 3.68 8.25 -16.72
C VAL A 330 3.37 7.32 -17.88
N TRP A 331 4.20 7.38 -18.92
CA TRP A 331 3.96 6.68 -20.19
C TRP A 331 4.94 5.51 -20.34
N LYS A 332 4.43 4.32 -20.71
CA LYS A 332 5.25 3.20 -21.16
C LYS A 332 5.46 3.30 -22.67
N PRO A 333 6.67 3.05 -23.20
CA PRO A 333 6.91 3.02 -24.64
C PRO A 333 6.02 1.99 -25.34
N ILE A 334 5.52 2.36 -26.52
CA ILE A 334 4.89 1.43 -27.45
C ILE A 334 6.02 0.78 -28.24
N PHE A 335 6.41 -0.44 -27.89
CA PHE A 335 7.28 -1.21 -28.77
C PHE A 335 6.43 -1.67 -29.95
N HIS A 336 6.60 -1.02 -31.11
CA HIS A 336 6.20 -1.64 -32.37
C HIS A 336 7.15 -2.80 -32.58
N SER A 337 6.65 -4.03 -32.44
CA SER A 337 7.32 -5.18 -33.02
C SER A 337 7.38 -4.94 -34.53
N SER A 338 8.54 -4.55 -35.03
CA SER A 338 8.84 -4.63 -36.46
C SER A 338 8.66 -6.08 -36.87
N MET A 339 7.66 -6.34 -37.71
CA MET A 339 7.47 -7.64 -38.38
C MET A 339 8.65 -7.98 -39.26
#